data_AF-A0A7S1A5Y7-F1
#
_entry.id   AF-A0A7S1A5Y7-F1
#
_cell.length_a   1.000
_cell.length_b   1.000
_cell.length_c   1.000
_cell.angle_alpha   90.00
_cell.angle_beta   90.00
_cell.angle_gamma   90.00
#
_symmetry.space_group_name_H-M   'P 1'
#
loop_
_entity.id
_entity.type
_entity.pdbx_description
1 polymer ?
#
loop_
_entity_poly.entity_id
_entity_poly.type
_entity_poly.pdbx_seq_one_letter_code
_entity_poly.pdbx_strand_id
1 'polypeptide(L)'
;PFTSSSRRQRDDVSESSALFRAALQNCGEAAPDALRVEAFRCLQRCATECYRHLEQSLEDFIVVSVKGISTSSETVAAQAVELWTAFATHELELLTVGTGVCREVTKQALPVLLPELLGALAR
;
A
#
# COMPACT_ATOMS: atom_id res chain seq x y z
N PRO A 1 -25.27 -14.71 13.09
CA PRO A 1 -25.16 -14.18 11.72
C PRO A 1 -24.31 -12.91 11.70
N PHE A 2 -22.99 -13.07 11.59
CA PHE A 2 -22.11 -11.95 11.35
C PHE A 2 -22.18 -11.68 9.85
N THR A 3 -22.90 -10.63 9.46
CA THR A 3 -22.82 -10.13 8.10
C THR A 3 -21.38 -9.69 7.89
N SER A 4 -20.62 -10.47 7.12
CA SER A 4 -19.47 -9.97 6.39
C SER A 4 -19.95 -8.72 5.66
N SER A 5 -19.71 -7.54 6.24
CA SER A 5 -19.86 -6.31 5.50
C SER A 5 -18.82 -6.40 4.42
N SER A 6 -19.25 -6.74 3.20
CA SER A 6 -18.45 -6.51 2.00
C SER A 6 -17.91 -5.10 2.15
N ARG A 7 -16.60 -4.94 2.42
CA ARG A 7 -16.01 -3.64 2.71
C ARG A 7 -16.40 -2.75 1.55
N ARG A 8 -17.26 -1.76 1.81
CA ARG A 8 -17.75 -0.87 0.76
C ARG A 8 -16.54 -0.13 0.24
N GLN A 9 -16.19 -0.40 -1.00
CA GLN A 9 -15.22 0.40 -1.72
C GLN A 9 -15.66 1.86 -1.62
N ARG A 10 -14.75 2.74 -1.18
CA ARG A 10 -15.05 4.17 -1.13
C ARG A 10 -15.04 4.67 -2.57
N ASP A 11 -16.21 5.07 -3.05
CA ASP A 11 -16.40 5.57 -4.42
C ASP A 11 -16.19 7.09 -4.54
N ASP A 12 -15.92 7.79 -3.43
CA ASP A 12 -15.57 9.21 -3.44
C ASP A 12 -14.06 9.40 -3.66
N VAL A 13 -13.71 9.82 -4.87
CA VAL A 13 -12.34 10.13 -5.31
C VAL A 13 -11.67 11.16 -4.39
N SER A 14 -12.41 12.19 -3.95
CA SER A 14 -11.87 13.27 -3.13
C SER A 14 -11.54 12.77 -1.73
N GLU A 15 -12.41 11.94 -1.15
CA GLU A 15 -12.17 11.31 0.15
C GLU A 15 -10.97 10.35 0.08
N SER A 16 -10.91 9.46 -0.91
CA SER A 16 -9.79 8.55 -1.12
C SER A 16 -8.47 9.30 -1.30
N SER A 17 -8.47 10.37 -2.10
CA SER A 17 -7.28 11.20 -2.33
C SER A 17 -6.82 11.90 -1.05
N ALA A 18 -7.74 12.38 -0.23
CA ALA A 18 -7.41 13.01 1.05
C ALA A 18 -6.79 12.00 2.04
N LEU A 19 -7.34 10.78 2.12
CA LEU A 19 -6.81 9.70 2.95
C LEU A 19 -5.41 9.27 2.51
N PHE A 20 -5.21 9.05 1.20
CA PHE A 20 -3.90 8.71 0.65
C PHE A 20 -2.88 9.79 0.97
N ARG A 21 -3.21 11.07 0.70
CA ARG A 21 -2.31 12.19 0.98
C ARG A 21 -1.92 12.25 2.46
N ALA A 22 -2.89 12.14 3.36
CA ALA A 22 -2.64 12.20 4.79
C ALA A 22 -1.74 11.03 5.26
N ALA A 23 -2.00 9.82 4.78
CA ALA A 23 -1.21 8.65 5.16
C ALA A 23 0.21 8.69 4.54
N LEU A 24 0.34 9.00 3.25
CA LEU A 24 1.62 9.13 2.55
C LEU A 24 2.54 10.18 3.19
N GLN A 25 1.98 11.33 3.59
CA GLN A 25 2.75 12.37 4.27
C GLN A 25 3.41 11.87 5.58
N ASN A 26 2.73 10.99 6.30
CA ASN A 26 3.21 10.46 7.58
C ASN A 26 4.12 9.22 7.45
N CYS A 27 4.28 8.67 6.25
CA CYS A 27 5.23 7.59 5.97
C CYS A 27 6.66 8.10 5.69
N GLY A 28 6.82 9.39 5.42
CA GLY A 28 8.11 10.01 5.13
C GLY A 28 9.10 9.98 6.30
N GLU A 29 10.39 10.13 6.01
CA GLU A 29 11.49 10.06 6.98
C GLU A 29 11.47 11.19 8.03
N ALA A 30 10.71 12.27 7.80
CA ALA A 30 10.52 13.34 8.77
C ALA A 30 9.66 12.94 9.97
N ALA A 31 8.89 11.85 9.85
CA ALA A 31 8.03 11.34 10.92
C ALA A 31 8.78 10.33 11.81
N PRO A 32 8.44 10.22 13.11
CA PRO A 32 8.97 9.17 13.98
C PRO A 32 8.56 7.78 13.47
N ASP A 33 9.42 6.78 13.65
CA ASP A 33 9.18 5.41 13.17
C ASP A 33 7.85 4.82 13.64
N ALA A 34 7.44 5.06 14.89
CA ALA A 34 6.15 4.61 15.40
C ALA A 34 4.96 5.18 14.61
N LEU A 35 5.05 6.44 14.18
CA LEU A 35 4.03 7.08 13.35
C LEU A 35 4.07 6.54 11.92
N ARG A 36 5.27 6.31 11.38
CA ARG A 36 5.46 5.73 10.03
C ARG A 36 4.87 4.32 9.94
N VAL A 37 5.06 3.50 10.97
CA VAL A 37 4.47 2.16 11.08
C VAL A 37 2.95 2.23 11.00
N GLU A 38 2.31 3.10 11.78
CA GLU A 38 0.85 3.26 11.75
C GLU A 38 0.36 3.88 10.44
N ALA A 39 1.15 4.78 9.84
CA ALA A 39 0.84 5.35 8.53
C ALA A 39 0.84 4.27 7.43
N PHE A 40 1.82 3.36 7.41
CA PHE A 40 1.83 2.22 6.49
C PHE A 40 0.67 1.25 6.73
N ARG A 41 0.31 0.99 8.00
CA ARG A 41 -0.91 0.20 8.32
C ARG A 41 -2.19 0.86 7.82
N CYS A 42 -2.26 2.19 7.91
CA CYS A 42 -3.35 2.96 7.34
C CYS A 42 -3.38 2.82 5.80
N LEU A 43 -2.22 2.92 5.14
CA LEU A 43 -2.10 2.72 3.69
C LEU A 43 -2.51 1.31 3.27
N GLN A 44 -2.15 0.25 4.02
CA GLN A 44 -2.59 -1.12 3.76
C GLN A 44 -4.12 -1.26 3.76
N ARG A 45 -4.81 -0.57 4.67
CA ARG A 45 -6.28 -0.55 4.70
C ARG A 45 -6.84 0.23 3.51
N CYS A 46 -6.31 1.42 3.25
CA CYS A 46 -6.74 2.26 2.14
C CYS A 46 -6.47 1.62 0.78
N ALA A 47 -5.39 0.84 0.64
CA ALA A 47 -5.02 0.10 -0.55
C ALA A 47 -6.14 -0.81 -1.05
N THR A 48 -6.89 -1.42 -0.12
CA THR A 48 -8.04 -2.29 -0.44
C THR A 48 -9.34 -1.49 -0.58
N GLU A 49 -9.59 -0.54 0.31
CA GLU A 49 -10.85 0.24 0.33
C GLU A 49 -10.96 1.27 -0.81
N CYS A 50 -9.82 1.76 -1.29
CA CYS A 50 -9.71 2.86 -2.27
C CYS A 50 -8.97 2.43 -3.55
N TYR A 51 -8.79 1.12 -3.79
CA TYR A 51 -8.01 0.56 -4.90
C TYR A 51 -8.37 1.15 -6.28
N ARG A 52 -9.66 1.45 -6.52
CA ARG A 52 -10.16 2.09 -7.75
C ARG A 52 -9.51 3.42 -8.07
N HIS A 53 -9.07 4.16 -7.06
CA HIS A 53 -8.53 5.52 -7.14
C HIS A 53 -7.01 5.57 -6.95
N LEU A 54 -6.35 4.42 -6.77
CA LEU A 54 -4.93 4.32 -6.46
C LEU A 54 -4.02 4.87 -7.57
N GLU A 55 -4.46 4.78 -8.83
CA GLU A 55 -3.67 5.14 -10.01
C GLU A 55 -3.09 6.56 -9.93
N GLN A 56 -3.83 7.50 -9.36
CA GLN A 56 -3.40 8.91 -9.22
C GLN A 56 -2.29 9.10 -8.17
N SER A 57 -2.09 8.13 -7.28
CA SER A 57 -1.11 8.19 -6.20
C SER A 57 -0.07 7.06 -6.26
N LEU A 58 -0.16 6.16 -7.24
CA LEU A 58 0.67 4.95 -7.30
C LEU A 58 2.17 5.27 -7.24
N GLU A 59 2.62 6.33 -7.91
CA GLU A 59 4.01 6.77 -7.88
C GLU A 59 4.47 7.13 -6.46
N ASP A 60 3.66 7.88 -5.71
CA ASP A 60 3.97 8.25 -4.32
C ASP A 60 4.05 7.00 -3.42
N PHE A 61 3.17 6.02 -3.63
CA PHE A 61 3.21 4.74 -2.92
C PHE A 61 4.54 4.00 -3.20
N ILE A 62 4.98 3.96 -4.46
CA ILE A 62 6.25 3.35 -4.86
C ILE A 62 7.41 4.08 -4.19
N VAL A 63 7.49 5.40 -4.31
CA VAL A 63 8.59 6.21 -3.76
C VAL A 63 8.71 6.04 -2.25
N VAL A 64 7.59 6.13 -1.54
CA VAL A 64 7.58 6.05 -0.07
C VAL A 64 7.88 4.64 0.42
N SER A 65 7.34 3.60 -0.22
CA SER A 65 7.58 2.21 0.18
C SER A 65 9.02 1.77 -0.12
N VAL A 66 9.60 2.16 -1.25
CA VAL A 66 11.01 1.92 -1.58
C VAL A 66 11.94 2.52 -0.53
N LYS A 67 11.71 3.78 -0.12
CA LYS A 67 12.44 4.39 0.99
C LYS A 67 12.20 3.65 2.32
N GLY A 68 10.96 3.26 2.58
CA GLY A 68 10.60 2.43 3.73
C GLY A 68 11.40 1.12 3.81
N ILE A 69 11.62 0.45 2.67
CA ILE A 69 12.34 -0.83 2.59
C ILE A 69 13.87 -0.64 2.68
N SER A 70 14.38 0.42 2.06
CA SER A 70 15.82 0.60 1.84
C SER A 70 16.54 1.34 2.98
N THR A 71 15.94 2.41 3.51
CA THR A 71 16.62 3.36 4.41
C THR A 71 16.10 3.36 5.84
N SER A 72 15.05 2.60 6.14
CA SER A 72 14.34 2.69 7.42
C SER A 72 14.62 1.52 8.36
N SER A 73 14.14 1.63 9.60
CA SER A 73 14.21 0.55 10.58
C SER A 73 13.45 -0.70 10.13
N GLU A 74 13.82 -1.86 10.67
CA GLU A 74 13.22 -3.16 10.33
C GLU A 74 11.68 -3.16 10.48
N THR A 75 11.16 -2.49 11.50
CA THR A 75 9.71 -2.40 11.74
C THR A 75 8.99 -1.61 10.65
N VAL A 76 9.58 -0.51 10.16
CA VAL A 76 9.03 0.28 9.06
C VAL A 76 9.17 -0.47 7.74
N ALA A 77 10.33 -1.09 7.49
CA ALA A 77 10.57 -1.90 6.31
C ALA A 77 9.56 -3.04 6.19
N ALA A 78 9.30 -3.77 7.29
CA ALA A 78 8.28 -4.81 7.33
C ALA A 78 6.89 -4.28 6.95
N GLN A 79 6.47 -3.12 7.47
CA GLN A 79 5.17 -2.56 7.09
C GLN A 79 5.10 -2.10 5.63
N ALA A 80 6.21 -1.62 5.06
CA ALA A 80 6.30 -1.26 3.66
C ALA A 80 6.21 -2.51 2.74
N VAL A 81 6.78 -3.65 3.16
CA VAL A 81 6.59 -4.94 2.46
C VAL A 81 5.14 -5.41 2.56
N GLU A 82 4.55 -5.36 3.76
CA GLU A 82 3.15 -5.75 3.99
C GLU A 82 2.14 -4.94 3.15
N LEU A 83 2.45 -3.68 2.84
CA LEU A 83 1.66 -2.88 1.89
C LEU A 83 1.57 -3.54 0.51
N TRP A 84 2.69 -4.02 -0.02
CA TRP A 84 2.71 -4.69 -1.33
C TRP A 84 2.11 -6.08 -1.28
N THR A 85 2.27 -6.79 -0.16
CA THR A 85 1.55 -8.05 0.09
C THR A 85 0.03 -7.83 0.10
N ALA A 86 -0.44 -6.73 0.69
CA ALA A 86 -1.86 -6.37 0.69
C ALA A 86 -2.38 -6.07 -0.72
N PHE A 87 -1.62 -5.34 -1.55
CA PHE A 87 -1.98 -5.13 -2.96
C PHE A 87 -2.04 -6.46 -3.73
N ALA A 88 -1.00 -7.29 -3.63
CA ALA A 88 -0.93 -8.56 -4.33
C ALA A 88 -2.10 -9.50 -3.94
N THR A 89 -2.42 -9.55 -2.65
CA THR A 89 -3.53 -10.35 -2.13
C THR A 89 -4.86 -9.85 -2.66
N HIS A 90 -5.08 -8.52 -2.63
CA HIS A 90 -6.32 -7.93 -3.15
C HIS A 90 -6.46 -8.14 -4.67
N GLU A 91 -5.38 -8.00 -5.43
CA GLU A 91 -5.40 -8.27 -6.87
C GLU A 91 -5.70 -9.73 -7.19
N LEU A 92 -5.16 -10.67 -6.40
CA LEU A 92 -5.47 -12.08 -6.53
C LEU A 92 -6.95 -12.36 -6.23
N GLU A 93 -7.52 -11.73 -5.20
CA GLU A 93 -8.97 -11.82 -4.90
C GLU A 93 -9.82 -11.28 -6.06
N LEU A 94 -9.44 -10.15 -6.66
CA LEU A 94 -10.14 -9.59 -7.82
C LEU A 94 -10.10 -10.53 -9.03
N LEU A 95 -8.96 -11.17 -9.28
CA LEU A 95 -8.79 -12.10 -10.41
C LEU A 95 -9.52 -13.43 -10.19
N THR A 96 -9.58 -13.92 -8.94
CA THR A 96 -10.17 -15.22 -8.61
C THR A 96 -11.69 -15.16 -8.44
N VAL A 97 -12.21 -14.11 -7.79
CA VAL A 97 -13.64 -13.95 -7.51
C VAL A 97 -14.34 -13.15 -8.62
N GLY A 98 -13.60 -12.41 -9.45
CA GLY A 98 -14.16 -11.60 -10.54
C GLY A 98 -14.95 -10.38 -10.08
N THR A 99 -14.65 -9.88 -8.88
CA THR A 99 -15.41 -8.81 -8.19
C THR A 99 -15.03 -7.39 -8.62
N GLY A 100 -14.11 -7.23 -9.58
CA GLY A 100 -13.71 -5.93 -10.10
C GLY A 100 -12.58 -6.01 -11.12
N VAL A 101 -12.08 -4.84 -11.53
CA VAL A 101 -10.97 -4.72 -12.48
C VAL A 101 -9.65 -4.75 -11.71
N CYS A 102 -8.85 -5.79 -11.94
CA CYS A 102 -7.46 -5.83 -11.50
C CYS A 102 -6.63 -4.84 -12.33
N ARG A 103 -5.94 -3.92 -11.68
CA ARG A 103 -5.12 -2.86 -12.32
C ARG A 103 -3.64 -3.24 -12.42
N GLU A 104 -3.26 -4.42 -11.93
CA GLU A 104 -1.89 -4.93 -11.93
C GLU A 104 -0.86 -3.95 -11.33
N VAL A 105 -1.22 -3.19 -10.30
CA VAL A 105 -0.37 -2.17 -9.66
C VAL A 105 0.86 -2.81 -9.01
N THR A 106 0.74 -4.03 -8.47
CA THR A 106 1.88 -4.77 -7.94
C THR A 106 2.88 -5.06 -9.06
N LYS A 107 2.39 -5.52 -10.22
CA LYS A 107 3.22 -5.82 -11.41
C LYS A 107 3.90 -4.57 -11.96
N GLN A 108 3.23 -3.42 -11.93
CA GLN A 108 3.79 -2.14 -12.34
C GLN A 108 4.93 -1.69 -11.41
N ALA A 109 4.82 -1.93 -10.10
CA ALA A 109 5.82 -1.54 -9.11
C ALA A 109 7.00 -2.52 -8.98
N LEU A 110 6.83 -3.78 -9.38
CA LEU A 110 7.82 -4.85 -9.25
C LEU A 110 9.25 -4.47 -9.72
N PRO A 111 9.45 -3.83 -10.89
CA PRO A 111 10.80 -3.51 -11.36
C PRO A 111 11.60 -2.62 -10.39
N VAL A 112 10.91 -1.75 -9.66
CA VAL A 112 11.52 -0.83 -8.69
C VAL A 112 11.62 -1.47 -7.30
N LEU A 113 10.63 -2.28 -6.92
CA LEU A 113 10.60 -2.93 -5.59
C LEU A 113 11.57 -4.10 -5.48
N LEU A 114 11.73 -4.89 -6.54
CA LEU A 114 12.47 -6.14 -6.48
C LEU A 114 13.93 -5.96 -6.04
N PRO A 115 14.70 -4.98 -6.56
CA PRO A 115 16.07 -4.75 -6.09
C PRO A 115 16.13 -4.38 -4.61
N GLU A 116 15.19 -3.57 -4.13
CA GLU A 116 15.15 -3.10 -2.74
C GLU A 116 14.76 -4.20 -1.77
N LEU A 117 13.81 -5.06 -2.16
CA LEU A 117 13.43 -6.24 -1.39
C LEU A 117 14.59 -7.24 -1.27
N LEU A 118 15.29 -7.51 -2.38
CA LEU A 118 16.47 -8.38 -2.38
C LEU A 118 17.61 -7.76 -1.55
N GLY A 119 17.82 -6.46 -1.69
CA GLY A 119 18.78 -5.71 -0.87
C GLY A 119 18.45 -5.76 0.62
N ALA A 120 17.16 -5.72 0.99
CA ALA A 120 16.72 -5.83 2.36
C ALA A 120 16.90 -7.23 2.96
N LEU A 121 16.67 -8.29 2.17
CA LEU A 121 16.88 -9.69 2.60
C LEU A 121 18.35 -10.09 2.72
N ALA A 122 19.25 -9.38 2.03
CA ALA A 122 20.68 -9.64 2.07
C ALA A 122 21.40 -8.96 3.24
N ARG A 123 20.71 -8.16 4.05
CA ARG A 123 21.23 -7.51 5.27
C ARG A 123 20.99 -8.38 6.50
#